data_AF-A0A7M2JE56-F1
#
_entry.id   AF-A0A7M2JE56-F1
#
_cell.length_a   1.000
_cell.length_b   1.000
_cell.length_c   1.000
_cell.angle_alpha   90.00
_cell.angle_beta   90.00
_cell.angle_gamma   90.00
#
_symmetry.space_group_name_H-M   'P 1'
#
loop_
_entity.id
_entity.type
_entity.pdbx_description
1 polymer ?
#
loop_
_entity_poly.entity_id
_entity_poly.type
_entity_poly.pdbx_seq_one_letter_code
_entity_poly.pdbx_strand_id
1 'polypeptide(L)'
;MSTNNVSELLRIFSDLNMGNDIQPSRLVHELEKILKYVKTILGMHVRKKYTDSHMAPVCFDKNEFFSPDEFDRYCKVQLSVGFRFFELTVSRLSEELSSCTDEEGLALVRCYSDCLMDYLFDFKGPIEFLQRKTDAAYIFFDGSKSYSSFSTHLYRFSQALAHVGKDQATIVSNYHKERQIAAAFVLRQSLELKFERMVGVVFYDKNLRSPRLRHGFHYSFALENPSLFSFPRFDFALLNSVYDWCSTVVHRAYQPFMWQLNYAHELCDGIFDWGEMAGGAGHTWVGGVRVLDIDEMRQKFIKYFYKEEESKKSKSIWLVKFQSPEAADYSTS
;
A
#
# COMPACT_ATOMS: atom_id res chain seq x y z
N MET A 1 4.24 35.34 4.21
CA MET A 1 2.96 35.34 4.97
C MET A 1 2.70 33.90 5.39
N SER A 2 2.97 33.56 6.65
CA SER A 2 2.61 32.23 7.19
C SER A 2 1.09 32.15 7.26
N THR A 3 0.52 31.27 6.44
CA THR A 3 -0.93 31.04 6.48
C THR A 3 -1.20 30.07 7.62
N ASN A 4 -1.96 30.54 8.61
CA ASN A 4 -2.36 29.87 9.84
C ASN A 4 -3.32 28.69 9.58
N ASN A 5 -3.21 28.01 8.43
CA ASN A 5 -4.23 27.10 7.90
C ASN A 5 -4.30 25.78 8.69
N VAL A 6 -3.22 25.38 9.35
CA VAL A 6 -3.10 24.07 10.04
C VAL A 6 -3.13 24.19 11.57
N SER A 7 -2.88 25.39 12.12
CA SER A 7 -2.71 25.56 13.57
C SER A 7 -3.96 25.22 14.37
N GLU A 8 -5.13 25.59 13.86
CA GLU A 8 -6.40 25.29 14.50
C GLU A 8 -6.67 23.79 14.54
N LEU A 9 -6.38 23.09 13.44
CA LEU A 9 -6.51 21.65 13.37
C LEU A 9 -5.54 20.93 14.30
N LEU A 10 -4.28 21.39 14.39
CA LEU A 10 -3.30 20.86 15.34
C LEU A 10 -3.74 21.10 16.80
N ARG A 11 -4.37 22.24 17.09
CA ARG A 11 -4.96 22.52 18.40
C ARG A 11 -6.06 21.53 18.74
N ILE A 12 -6.96 21.25 17.81
CA ILE A 12 -8.03 20.25 17.98
C ILE A 12 -7.45 18.86 18.29
N PHE A 13 -6.40 18.43 17.58
CA PHE A 13 -5.74 17.16 17.87
C PHE A 13 -5.02 17.15 19.22
N SER A 14 -4.43 18.28 19.63
CA SER A 14 -3.85 18.42 20.97
C SER A 14 -4.93 18.31 22.06
N ASP A 15 -6.09 18.95 21.86
CA ASP A 15 -7.23 18.88 22.78
C ASP A 15 -7.74 17.45 22.92
N LEU A 16 -7.90 16.73 21.79
CA LEU A 16 -8.26 15.31 21.78
C LEU A 16 -7.29 14.44 22.59
N ASN A 17 -5.97 14.65 22.42
CA ASN A 17 -4.95 13.90 23.14
C ASN A 17 -4.91 14.20 24.64
N MET A 18 -5.33 15.40 25.04
CA MET A 18 -5.49 15.77 26.45
C MET A 18 -6.80 15.26 27.05
N GLY A 19 -7.66 14.60 26.26
CA GLY A 19 -8.97 14.13 26.70
C GLY A 19 -10.01 15.24 26.81
N ASN A 20 -9.75 16.42 26.25
CA ASN A 20 -10.73 17.50 26.21
C ASN A 20 -11.85 17.17 25.22
N ASP A 21 -13.06 17.61 25.55
CA ASP A 21 -14.20 17.51 24.64
C ASP A 21 -14.03 18.47 23.46
N ILE A 22 -14.23 17.94 22.26
CA ILE A 22 -14.29 18.73 21.04
C ILE A 22 -15.61 18.46 20.33
N GLN A 23 -16.10 19.45 19.59
CA GLN A 23 -17.25 19.28 18.73
C GLN A 23 -16.79 18.60 17.42
N PRO A 24 -17.30 17.41 17.05
CA PRO A 24 -16.87 16.72 15.81
C PRO A 24 -17.05 17.59 14.56
N SER A 25 -18.11 18.40 14.50
CA SER A 25 -18.36 19.35 13.42
C SER A 25 -17.25 20.39 13.25
N ARG A 26 -16.61 20.82 14.35
CA ARG A 26 -15.46 21.73 14.31
C ARG A 26 -14.26 21.08 13.65
N LEU A 27 -14.00 19.79 13.92
CA LEU A 27 -12.91 19.07 13.25
C LEU A 27 -13.16 18.99 11.74
N VAL A 28 -14.35 18.56 11.33
CA VAL A 28 -14.72 18.43 9.90
C VAL A 28 -14.52 19.75 9.17
N HIS A 29 -14.99 20.86 9.75
CA HIS A 29 -14.81 22.20 9.17
C HIS A 29 -13.33 22.56 8.94
N GLU A 30 -12.44 22.25 9.88
CA GLU A 30 -11.01 22.50 9.70
C GLU A 30 -10.38 21.54 8.67
N LEU A 31 -10.81 20.28 8.61
CA LEU A 31 -10.36 19.34 7.58
C LEU A 31 -10.75 19.82 6.18
N GLU A 32 -11.96 20.35 6.00
CA GLU A 32 -12.41 20.92 4.72
C GLU A 32 -11.58 22.14 4.29
N LYS A 33 -11.16 22.99 5.24
CA LYS A 33 -10.23 24.08 4.95
C LYS A 33 -8.88 23.56 4.48
N ILE A 34 -8.34 22.52 5.12
CA ILE A 34 -7.09 21.87 4.67
C ILE A 34 -7.27 21.28 3.28
N LEU A 35 -8.35 20.56 3.01
CA LEU A 35 -8.63 20.01 1.68
C LEU A 35 -8.64 21.11 0.62
N LYS A 36 -9.35 22.22 0.87
CA LYS A 36 -9.38 23.37 -0.04
C LYS A 36 -7.99 23.96 -0.25
N TYR A 37 -7.19 24.05 0.81
CA TYR A 37 -5.82 24.53 0.74
C TYR A 37 -4.94 23.61 -0.12
N VAL A 38 -4.92 22.31 0.16
CA VAL A 38 -4.15 21.31 -0.60
C VAL A 38 -4.58 21.29 -2.07
N LYS A 39 -5.89 21.37 -2.34
CA LYS A 39 -6.44 21.46 -3.71
C LYS A 39 -5.94 22.71 -4.45
N THR A 40 -5.81 23.84 -3.75
CA THR A 40 -5.26 25.08 -4.32
C THR A 40 -3.79 24.89 -4.69
N ILE A 41 -2.98 24.31 -3.80
CA ILE A 41 -1.57 24.01 -4.08
C ILE A 41 -1.44 23.04 -5.26
N LEU A 42 -2.29 22.02 -5.29
CA LEU A 42 -2.36 21.07 -6.40
C LEU A 42 -2.65 21.80 -7.73
N GLY A 43 -3.64 22.69 -7.78
CA GLY A 43 -3.97 23.47 -8.98
C GLY A 43 -2.85 24.42 -9.44
N MET A 44 -2.03 24.93 -8.51
CA MET A 44 -0.88 25.78 -8.82
C MET A 44 0.27 24.99 -9.46
N HIS A 45 0.58 23.80 -8.92
CA HIS A 45 1.81 23.08 -9.24
C HIS A 45 1.61 21.85 -10.13
N VAL A 46 0.41 21.26 -10.14
CA VAL A 46 0.07 20.05 -10.88
C VAL A 46 -0.97 20.37 -11.95
N ARG A 47 -0.47 20.73 -13.14
CA ARG A 47 -1.33 21.07 -14.29
C ARG A 47 -1.75 19.85 -15.12
N LYS A 48 -1.00 18.75 -15.02
CA LYS A 48 -1.23 17.53 -15.80
C LYS A 48 -2.01 16.53 -14.97
N LYS A 49 -2.98 15.88 -15.59
CA LYS A 49 -3.61 14.68 -15.03
C LYS A 49 -2.69 13.49 -15.31
N TYR A 50 -2.22 12.84 -14.25
CA TYR A 50 -1.37 11.66 -14.37
C TYR A 50 -2.22 10.39 -14.45
N THR A 51 -1.75 9.40 -15.19
CA THR A 51 -2.31 8.04 -15.22
C THR A 51 -1.67 7.19 -14.13
N ASP A 52 -2.31 6.08 -13.73
CA ASP A 52 -1.73 5.18 -12.73
C ASP A 52 -0.40 4.57 -13.19
N SER A 53 -0.27 4.24 -14.48
CA SER A 53 1.00 3.80 -15.08
C SER A 53 2.13 4.82 -14.94
N HIS A 54 1.81 6.10 -14.78
CA HIS A 54 2.80 7.14 -14.46
C HIS A 54 2.97 7.33 -12.95
N MET A 55 1.86 7.37 -12.19
CA MET A 55 1.90 7.70 -10.76
C MET A 55 2.50 6.58 -9.93
N ALA A 56 2.15 5.31 -10.18
CA ALA A 56 2.59 4.21 -9.32
C ALA A 56 4.12 4.07 -9.23
N PRO A 57 4.89 4.06 -10.35
CA PRO A 57 6.35 3.97 -10.26
C PRO A 57 6.99 5.14 -9.50
N VAL A 58 6.40 6.34 -9.57
CA VAL A 58 6.91 7.53 -8.88
C VAL A 58 6.46 7.56 -7.41
N CYS A 59 5.23 7.15 -7.11
CA CYS A 59 4.66 7.15 -5.77
C CYS A 59 5.37 6.14 -4.86
N PHE A 60 5.76 5.01 -5.44
CA PHE A 60 6.43 3.89 -4.76
C PHE A 60 7.95 3.85 -5.05
N ASP A 61 8.51 4.91 -5.62
CA ASP A 61 9.93 4.97 -5.93
C ASP A 61 10.77 4.77 -4.65
N LYS A 62 11.80 3.94 -4.78
CA LYS A 62 12.72 3.53 -3.71
C LYS A 62 14.08 4.21 -3.80
N ASN A 63 14.33 4.92 -4.91
CA ASN A 63 15.62 5.54 -5.18
C ASN A 63 15.79 6.84 -4.40
N GLU A 64 17.02 7.11 -3.99
CA GLU A 64 17.40 8.46 -3.58
C GLU A 64 17.28 9.38 -4.80
N PHE A 65 16.64 10.54 -4.66
CA PHE A 65 16.47 11.46 -5.78
C PHE A 65 17.83 12.03 -6.17
N PHE A 66 18.24 11.82 -7.42
CA PHE A 66 19.54 12.27 -7.91
C PHE A 66 19.48 13.67 -8.52
N SER A 67 18.27 14.18 -8.78
CA SER A 67 18.05 15.53 -9.31
C SER A 67 16.86 16.26 -8.68
N PRO A 68 16.87 17.61 -8.66
CA PRO A 68 15.73 18.41 -8.23
C PRO A 68 14.45 18.18 -9.06
N ASP A 69 14.59 17.80 -10.33
CA ASP A 69 13.45 17.55 -11.23
C ASP A 69 12.76 16.21 -10.94
N GLU A 70 13.52 15.18 -10.58
CA GLU A 70 12.97 13.92 -10.08
C GLU A 70 12.21 14.14 -8.79
N PHE A 71 12.79 14.91 -7.87
CA PHE A 71 12.14 15.23 -6.60
C PHE A 71 10.88 16.10 -6.79
N ASP A 72 10.90 17.05 -7.73
CA ASP A 72 9.71 17.81 -8.12
C ASP A 72 8.58 16.92 -8.62
N ARG A 73 8.90 15.98 -9.52
CA ARG A 73 7.92 15.01 -10.02
C ARG A 73 7.36 14.16 -8.88
N TYR A 74 8.24 13.68 -8.01
CA TYR A 74 7.86 12.93 -6.82
C TYR A 74 6.89 13.72 -5.94
N CYS A 75 7.23 14.95 -5.53
CA CYS A 75 6.37 15.78 -4.71
C CYS A 75 5.00 16.03 -5.36
N LYS A 76 4.96 16.25 -6.67
CA LYS A 76 3.70 16.43 -7.42
C LYS A 76 2.84 15.18 -7.40
N VAL A 77 3.41 14.01 -7.63
CA VAL A 77 2.69 12.72 -7.59
C VAL A 77 2.22 12.43 -6.17
N GLN A 78 3.07 12.59 -5.15
CA GLN A 78 2.71 12.41 -3.76
C GLN A 78 1.55 13.34 -3.35
N LEU A 79 1.59 14.61 -3.77
CA LEU A 79 0.51 15.56 -3.49
C LEU A 79 -0.80 15.17 -4.20
N SER A 80 -0.73 14.70 -5.45
CA SER A 80 -1.91 14.23 -6.20
C SER A 80 -2.57 13.02 -5.54
N VAL A 81 -1.78 11.98 -5.24
CA VAL A 81 -2.27 10.73 -4.64
C VAL A 81 -2.75 11.00 -3.22
N GLY A 82 -1.96 11.74 -2.43
CA GLY A 82 -2.30 12.13 -1.08
C GLY A 82 -3.60 12.92 -1.01
N PHE A 83 -3.78 13.93 -1.87
CA PHE A 83 -5.01 14.71 -1.89
C PHE A 83 -6.24 13.85 -2.17
N ARG A 84 -6.17 12.95 -3.15
CA ARG A 84 -7.28 12.04 -3.48
C ARG A 84 -7.71 11.19 -2.28
N PHE A 85 -6.75 10.52 -1.63
CA PHE A 85 -7.09 9.66 -0.49
C PHE A 85 -7.45 10.44 0.77
N PHE A 86 -6.92 11.63 0.95
CA PHE A 86 -7.33 12.51 2.03
C PHE A 86 -8.76 12.99 1.84
N GLU A 87 -9.16 13.37 0.62
CA GLU A 87 -10.54 13.74 0.27
C GLU A 87 -11.49 12.58 0.57
N LEU A 88 -11.17 11.35 0.12
CA LEU A 88 -11.97 10.17 0.43
C LEU A 88 -12.08 9.89 1.94
N THR A 89 -10.98 10.05 2.68
CA THR A 89 -10.96 9.83 4.14
C THR A 89 -11.86 10.83 4.86
N VAL A 90 -11.77 12.11 4.49
CA VAL A 90 -12.59 13.17 5.10
C VAL A 90 -14.06 13.00 4.72
N SER A 91 -14.37 12.69 3.46
CA SER A 91 -15.76 12.44 3.03
C SER A 91 -16.39 11.28 3.80
N ARG A 92 -15.66 10.17 3.96
CA ARG A 92 -16.12 9.02 4.73
C ARG A 92 -16.34 9.37 6.20
N LEU A 93 -15.39 10.08 6.83
CA LEU A 93 -15.55 10.52 8.22
C LEU A 93 -16.79 11.42 8.38
N SER A 94 -17.01 12.37 7.47
CA SER A 94 -18.19 13.24 7.50
C SER A 94 -19.50 12.47 7.35
N GLU A 95 -19.54 11.47 6.45
CA GLU A 95 -20.70 10.60 6.26
C GLU A 95 -20.99 9.78 7.51
N GLU A 96 -19.97 9.10 8.07
CA GLU A 96 -20.11 8.31 9.30
C GLU A 96 -20.59 9.19 10.46
N LEU A 97 -20.01 10.39 10.65
CA LEU A 97 -20.41 11.35 11.67
C LEU A 97 -21.86 11.84 11.54
N SER A 98 -22.40 11.94 10.33
CA SER A 98 -23.78 12.39 10.11
C SER A 98 -24.83 11.42 10.71
N SER A 99 -24.41 10.18 10.97
CA SER A 99 -25.26 9.10 11.50
C SER A 99 -25.04 8.83 13.00
N CYS A 100 -24.09 9.51 13.64
CA CYS A 100 -23.69 9.26 15.02
C CYS A 100 -24.37 10.24 16.00
N THR A 101 -24.55 9.80 17.25
CA THR A 101 -24.71 10.69 18.40
C THR A 101 -23.41 11.44 18.69
N ASP A 102 -23.45 12.49 19.52
CA ASP A 102 -22.25 13.28 19.86
C ASP A 102 -21.14 12.43 20.53
N GLU A 103 -21.52 11.49 21.40
CA GLU A 103 -20.58 10.59 22.09
C GLU A 103 -19.92 9.60 21.12
N GLU A 104 -20.73 8.97 20.26
CA GLU A 104 -20.24 8.09 19.19
C GLU A 104 -19.34 8.86 18.20
N GLY A 105 -19.72 10.09 17.88
CA GLY A 105 -18.95 10.96 16.99
C GLY A 105 -17.58 11.30 17.58
N LEU A 106 -17.49 11.60 18.88
CA LEU A 106 -16.21 11.82 19.54
C LEU A 106 -15.33 10.57 19.54
N ALA A 107 -15.91 9.39 19.81
CA ALA A 107 -15.19 8.12 19.74
C ALA A 107 -14.67 7.84 18.31
N LEU A 108 -15.51 8.09 17.30
CA LEU A 108 -15.13 7.96 15.90
C LEU A 108 -13.98 8.89 15.51
N VAL A 109 -14.06 10.15 15.91
CA VAL A 109 -12.99 11.14 15.68
C VAL A 109 -11.66 10.67 16.29
N ARG A 110 -11.68 10.12 17.51
CA ARG A 110 -10.48 9.55 18.16
C ARG A 110 -9.91 8.37 17.37
N CYS A 111 -10.74 7.57 16.71
CA CYS A 111 -10.25 6.49 15.85
C CYS A 111 -9.53 6.99 14.60
N TYR A 112 -9.91 8.15 14.07
CA TYR A 112 -9.30 8.74 12.86
C TYR A 112 -8.12 9.67 13.17
N SER A 113 -7.92 10.12 14.42
CA SER A 113 -6.98 11.20 14.74
C SER A 113 -5.54 10.92 14.30
N ASP A 114 -5.02 9.73 14.60
CA ASP A 114 -3.65 9.35 14.21
C ASP A 114 -3.47 9.30 12.69
N CYS A 115 -4.48 8.80 11.97
CA CYS A 115 -4.50 8.75 10.51
C CYS A 115 -4.51 10.16 9.89
N LEU A 116 -5.38 11.04 10.39
CA LEU A 116 -5.50 12.41 9.91
C LEU A 116 -4.23 13.22 10.22
N MET A 117 -3.63 13.02 11.40
CA MET A 117 -2.34 13.63 11.76
C MET A 117 -1.23 13.18 10.81
N ASP A 118 -1.18 11.88 10.48
CA ASP A 118 -0.22 11.36 9.51
C ASP A 118 -0.36 12.02 8.13
N TYR A 119 -1.58 12.22 7.63
CA TYR A 119 -1.80 12.96 6.38
C TYR A 119 -1.17 14.36 6.43
N LEU A 120 -1.39 15.12 7.50
CA LEU A 120 -0.83 16.49 7.63
C LEU A 120 0.69 16.49 7.58
N PHE A 121 1.32 15.60 8.34
CA PHE A 121 2.78 15.48 8.35
C PHE A 121 3.33 14.97 7.03
N ASP A 122 2.68 14.02 6.39
CA ASP A 122 3.13 13.48 5.10
C ASP A 122 2.97 14.52 3.97
N PHE A 123 1.96 15.39 4.03
CA PHE A 123 1.82 16.52 3.10
C PHE A 123 2.91 17.59 3.26
N LYS A 124 3.48 17.75 4.45
CA LYS A 124 4.42 18.83 4.76
C LYS A 124 5.60 18.87 3.79
N GLY A 125 6.27 17.74 3.56
CA GLY A 125 7.42 17.66 2.65
C GLY A 125 7.09 18.12 1.23
N PRO A 126 6.12 17.47 0.55
CA PRO A 126 5.68 17.86 -0.79
C PRO A 126 5.21 19.32 -0.90
N ILE A 127 4.39 19.80 0.04
CA ILE A 127 3.85 21.17 0.00
C ILE A 127 4.97 22.20 0.18
N GLU A 128 5.83 22.03 1.18
CA GLU A 128 6.92 22.97 1.42
C GLU A 128 7.90 23.00 0.25
N PHE A 129 8.28 21.84 -0.29
CA PHE A 129 9.16 21.80 -1.45
C PHE A 129 8.58 22.58 -2.64
N LEU A 130 7.30 22.37 -2.95
CA LEU A 130 6.65 23.04 -4.07
C LEU A 130 6.44 24.55 -3.83
N GLN A 131 6.03 24.94 -2.63
CA GLN A 131 5.85 26.36 -2.29
C GLN A 131 7.16 27.13 -2.20
N ARG A 132 8.26 26.49 -1.74
CA ARG A 132 9.58 27.12 -1.67
C ARG A 132 10.19 27.51 -3.00
N LYS A 133 9.63 27.01 -4.10
CA LYS A 133 9.96 27.49 -5.46
C LYS A 133 9.48 28.92 -5.72
N THR A 134 8.45 29.36 -5.01
CA THR A 134 7.87 30.71 -5.11
C THR A 134 8.23 31.57 -3.90
N ASP A 135 8.22 30.99 -2.70
CA ASP A 135 8.56 31.65 -1.44
C ASP A 135 9.55 30.79 -0.66
N ALA A 136 10.86 31.07 -0.77
CA ALA A 136 11.91 30.28 -0.15
C ALA A 136 11.80 30.16 1.38
N ALA A 137 11.12 31.10 2.05
CA ALA A 137 10.89 31.09 3.50
C ALA A 137 9.60 30.35 3.89
N TYR A 138 8.89 29.75 2.93
CA TYR A 138 7.63 29.07 3.19
C TYR A 138 7.80 27.88 4.14
N ILE A 139 6.95 27.85 5.16
CA ILE A 139 6.83 26.78 6.15
C ILE A 139 5.34 26.45 6.24
N PHE A 140 4.99 25.17 6.13
CA PHE A 140 3.61 24.72 6.22
C PHE A 140 3.11 24.76 7.67
N PHE A 141 3.87 24.15 8.59
CA PHE A 141 3.73 24.24 10.05
C PHE A 141 4.98 23.69 10.74
N ASP A 142 5.17 23.94 12.03
CA ASP A 142 6.34 23.45 12.78
C ASP A 142 6.14 22.03 13.34
N GLY A 143 7.22 21.24 13.31
CA GLY A 143 7.23 19.86 13.81
C GLY A 143 7.65 18.84 12.75
N SER A 144 7.77 17.58 13.17
CA SER A 144 8.17 16.47 12.30
C SER A 144 7.52 15.16 12.73
N LYS A 145 7.24 14.28 11.77
CA LYS A 145 6.87 12.88 11.98
C LYS A 145 8.12 12.01 12.03
N SER A 146 8.16 11.10 13.00
CA SER A 146 9.19 10.06 13.04
C SER A 146 8.78 8.93 12.11
N TYR A 147 9.54 8.69 11.05
CA TYR A 147 9.20 7.63 10.09
C TYR A 147 9.83 6.26 10.41
N SER A 148 10.90 6.19 11.20
CA SER A 148 11.55 4.93 11.55
C SER A 148 10.89 4.27 12.77
N SER A 149 10.83 2.94 12.78
CA SER A 149 10.57 2.13 13.99
C SER A 149 11.85 1.48 14.51
N PHE A 150 12.01 1.44 15.83
CA PHE A 150 13.09 0.69 16.47
C PHE A 150 12.74 -0.80 16.59
N SER A 151 13.76 -1.66 16.64
CA SER A 151 13.58 -3.11 16.80
C SER A 151 12.78 -3.48 18.05
N THR A 152 12.94 -2.74 19.15
CA THR A 152 12.19 -2.92 20.40
C THR A 152 10.71 -2.61 20.24
N HIS A 153 10.34 -1.64 19.40
CA HIS A 153 8.93 -1.32 19.11
C HIS A 153 8.28 -2.46 18.34
N LEU A 154 8.95 -2.96 17.29
CA LEU A 154 8.47 -4.10 16.51
C LEU A 154 8.33 -5.37 17.36
N TYR A 155 9.29 -5.62 18.26
CA TYR A 155 9.20 -6.75 19.18
C TYR A 155 7.96 -6.64 20.10
N ARG A 156 7.74 -5.48 20.73
CA ARG A 156 6.56 -5.26 21.59
C ARG A 156 5.25 -5.33 20.80
N PHE A 157 5.24 -4.78 19.59
CA PHE A 157 4.09 -4.89 18.70
C PHE A 157 3.79 -6.36 18.34
N SER A 158 4.82 -7.18 18.10
CA SER A 158 4.65 -8.62 17.85
C SER A 158 4.03 -9.36 19.04
N GLN A 159 4.40 -8.97 20.26
CA GLN A 159 3.77 -9.49 21.48
C GLN A 159 2.30 -9.06 21.56
N ALA A 160 2.00 -7.79 21.29
CA ALA A 160 0.63 -7.29 21.26
C ALA A 160 -0.24 -8.05 20.23
N LEU A 161 0.28 -8.30 19.02
CA LEU A 161 -0.41 -9.09 18.00
C LEU A 161 -0.69 -10.53 18.46
N ALA A 162 0.26 -11.18 19.14
CA ALA A 162 0.08 -12.54 19.64
C ALA A 162 -1.03 -12.67 20.70
N HIS A 163 -1.41 -11.56 21.34
CA HIS A 163 -2.39 -11.51 22.41
C HIS A 163 -3.72 -10.84 22.01
N VAL A 164 -3.87 -10.33 20.78
CA VAL A 164 -5.07 -9.61 20.33
C VAL A 164 -6.35 -10.48 20.35
N GLY A 165 -6.22 -11.80 20.28
CA GLY A 165 -7.35 -12.72 20.41
C GLY A 165 -7.80 -12.96 21.86
N LYS A 166 -7.02 -12.52 22.85
CA LYS A 166 -7.28 -12.69 24.28
C LYS A 166 -7.61 -11.37 24.97
N ASP A 167 -6.87 -10.32 24.64
CA ASP A 167 -7.09 -8.97 25.12
C ASP A 167 -7.80 -8.16 24.03
N GLN A 168 -8.78 -7.33 24.42
CA GLN A 168 -9.53 -6.48 23.50
C GLN A 168 -8.58 -5.71 22.56
N ALA A 169 -9.05 -5.39 21.35
CA ALA A 169 -8.29 -4.78 20.25
C ALA A 169 -7.54 -3.47 20.60
N THR A 170 -7.78 -2.90 21.78
CA THR A 170 -7.19 -1.68 22.36
C THR A 170 -5.69 -1.73 22.60
N ILE A 171 -5.05 -2.90 22.75
CA ILE A 171 -3.57 -2.93 22.91
C ILE A 171 -2.89 -2.60 21.58
N VAL A 172 -3.41 -3.15 20.48
CA VAL A 172 -2.84 -2.97 19.14
C VAL A 172 -3.09 -1.56 18.59
N SER A 173 -4.15 -0.86 19.05
CA SER A 173 -4.40 0.53 18.65
C SER A 173 -3.27 1.49 19.03
N ASN A 174 -2.50 1.20 20.09
CA ASN A 174 -1.38 2.03 20.53
C ASN A 174 -0.14 1.95 19.61
N TYR A 175 -0.13 1.04 18.63
CA TYR A 175 0.99 0.80 17.72
C TYR A 175 0.66 1.26 16.30
N HIS A 176 0.15 2.49 16.16
CA HIS A 176 -0.28 3.05 14.87
C HIS A 176 0.76 2.91 13.75
N LYS A 177 2.01 3.29 14.02
CA LYS A 177 3.11 3.20 13.06
C LYS A 177 3.38 1.75 12.64
N GLU A 178 3.57 0.86 13.61
CA GLU A 178 3.91 -0.54 13.36
C GLU A 178 2.76 -1.28 12.65
N ARG A 179 1.50 -0.89 12.89
CA ARG A 179 0.34 -1.41 12.14
C ARG A 179 0.44 -1.10 10.64
N GLN A 180 0.88 0.09 10.25
CA GLN A 180 1.06 0.43 8.83
C GLN A 180 2.17 -0.38 8.18
N ILE A 181 3.29 -0.58 8.89
CA ILE A 181 4.39 -1.44 8.43
C ILE A 181 3.92 -2.89 8.27
N ALA A 182 3.16 -3.40 9.25
CA ALA A 182 2.59 -4.74 9.18
C ALA A 182 1.54 -4.89 8.08
N ALA A 183 0.76 -3.85 7.77
CA ALA A 183 -0.16 -3.88 6.65
C ALA A 183 0.58 -4.04 5.31
N ALA A 184 1.69 -3.32 5.11
CA ALA A 184 2.55 -3.52 3.93
C ALA A 184 3.18 -4.93 3.89
N PHE A 185 3.58 -5.48 5.05
CA PHE A 185 4.05 -6.86 5.16
C PHE A 185 2.99 -7.87 4.74
N VAL A 186 1.77 -7.75 5.27
CA VAL A 186 0.66 -8.64 4.94
C VAL A 186 0.28 -8.52 3.47
N LEU A 187 0.23 -7.30 2.92
CA LEU A 187 -0.03 -7.09 1.49
C LEU A 187 1.01 -7.80 0.61
N ARG A 188 2.30 -7.68 0.96
CA ARG A 188 3.38 -8.40 0.26
C ARG A 188 3.19 -9.91 0.33
N GLN A 189 2.91 -10.46 1.52
CA GLN A 189 2.72 -11.89 1.69
C GLN A 189 1.52 -12.40 0.88
N SER A 190 0.44 -11.62 0.82
CA SER A 190 -0.74 -11.92 -0.01
C SER A 190 -0.40 -11.93 -1.49
N LEU A 191 0.42 -10.99 -1.98
CA LEU A 191 0.91 -10.98 -3.36
C LEU A 191 1.76 -12.23 -3.66
N GLU A 192 2.72 -12.57 -2.79
CA GLU A 192 3.57 -13.76 -2.98
C GLU A 192 2.73 -15.04 -3.07
N LEU A 193 1.77 -15.20 -2.17
CA LEU A 193 0.87 -16.34 -2.16
C LEU A 193 -0.05 -16.36 -3.38
N LYS A 194 -0.56 -15.21 -3.83
CA LYS A 194 -1.39 -15.11 -5.04
C LYS A 194 -0.62 -15.63 -6.25
N PHE A 195 0.63 -15.21 -6.44
CA PHE A 195 1.43 -15.64 -7.60
C PHE A 195 1.87 -17.10 -7.51
N GLU A 196 2.22 -17.59 -6.33
CA GLU A 196 2.52 -19.01 -6.12
C GLU A 196 1.31 -19.88 -6.46
N ARG A 197 0.14 -19.53 -5.92
CA ARG A 197 -1.10 -20.30 -6.09
C ARG A 197 -1.72 -20.17 -7.47
N MET A 198 -1.39 -19.14 -8.24
CA MET A 198 -1.75 -19.02 -9.65
C MET A 198 -0.99 -20.02 -10.52
N VAL A 199 0.26 -20.35 -10.14
CA VAL A 199 1.09 -21.28 -10.90
C VAL A 199 0.75 -22.73 -10.55
N GLY A 200 0.57 -23.05 -9.27
CA GLY A 200 0.18 -24.40 -8.85
C GLY A 200 1.21 -25.49 -9.17
N VAL A 201 2.49 -25.15 -9.20
CA VAL A 201 3.60 -26.09 -9.40
C VAL A 201 4.51 -26.08 -8.18
N VAL A 202 4.71 -27.24 -7.56
CA VAL A 202 5.51 -27.37 -6.34
C VAL A 202 6.67 -28.33 -6.59
N PHE A 203 7.84 -27.97 -6.08
CA PHE A 203 9.07 -28.77 -6.18
C PHE A 203 9.47 -29.34 -4.82
N TYR A 204 10.00 -30.56 -4.81
CA TYR A 204 10.55 -31.21 -3.63
C TYR A 204 11.89 -31.86 -3.95
N ASP A 205 12.86 -31.73 -3.05
CA ASP A 205 14.11 -32.49 -3.16
C ASP A 205 13.88 -33.97 -2.80
N LYS A 206 14.94 -34.78 -2.90
CA LYS A 206 14.92 -36.20 -2.50
C LYS A 206 14.53 -36.44 -1.03
N ASN A 207 14.57 -35.42 -0.17
CA ASN A 207 14.21 -35.47 1.24
C ASN A 207 12.83 -34.85 1.50
N LEU A 208 12.02 -34.61 0.46
CA LEU A 208 10.72 -33.95 0.52
C LEU A 208 10.77 -32.51 1.07
N ARG A 209 11.89 -31.81 0.87
CA ARG A 209 12.05 -30.40 1.25
C ARG A 209 11.80 -29.50 0.05
N SER A 210 11.04 -28.42 0.28
CA SER A 210 10.80 -27.39 -0.72
C SER A 210 12.08 -26.59 -1.04
N PRO A 211 12.24 -26.10 -2.28
CA PRO A 211 13.38 -25.26 -2.64
C PRO A 211 13.38 -23.94 -1.86
N ARG A 212 14.59 -23.40 -1.63
CA ARG A 212 14.75 -22.02 -1.18
C ARG A 212 14.71 -21.10 -2.40
N LEU A 213 13.51 -20.58 -2.68
CA LEU A 213 13.28 -19.61 -3.74
C LEU A 213 13.59 -18.19 -3.24
N ARG A 214 14.09 -17.34 -4.13
CA ARG A 214 14.22 -15.91 -3.85
C ARG A 214 12.84 -15.27 -3.74
N HIS A 215 12.74 -14.18 -2.97
CA HIS A 215 11.53 -13.37 -2.95
C HIS A 215 11.16 -12.90 -4.37
N GLY A 216 9.87 -12.91 -4.67
CA GLY A 216 9.36 -12.52 -5.98
C GLY A 216 9.55 -13.56 -7.08
N PHE A 217 10.05 -14.77 -6.79
CA PHE A 217 10.31 -15.79 -7.81
C PHE A 217 9.13 -16.05 -8.76
N HIS A 218 7.93 -16.29 -8.22
CA HIS A 218 6.71 -16.51 -9.00
C HIS A 218 6.25 -15.25 -9.73
N TYR A 219 6.41 -14.08 -9.10
CA TYR A 219 6.08 -12.80 -9.70
C TYR A 219 6.95 -12.51 -10.94
N SER A 220 8.27 -12.70 -10.82
CA SER A 220 9.22 -12.55 -11.92
C SER A 220 8.90 -13.50 -13.07
N PHE A 221 8.51 -14.74 -12.78
CA PHE A 221 8.06 -15.68 -13.81
C PHE A 221 6.86 -15.15 -14.59
N ALA A 222 5.84 -14.63 -13.90
CA ALA A 222 4.66 -14.06 -14.53
C ALA A 222 5.00 -12.83 -15.39
N LEU A 223 5.93 -12.00 -14.91
CA LEU A 223 6.42 -10.83 -15.65
C LEU A 223 7.19 -11.20 -16.92
N GLU A 224 7.99 -12.27 -16.89
CA GLU A 224 8.75 -12.77 -18.04
C GLU A 224 7.87 -13.49 -19.07
N ASN A 225 6.66 -13.89 -18.69
CA ASN A 225 5.76 -14.68 -19.54
C ASN A 225 4.34 -14.10 -19.59
N PRO A 226 4.18 -12.82 -20.00
CA PRO A 226 2.87 -12.15 -19.97
C PRO A 226 1.84 -12.82 -20.89
N SER A 227 2.28 -13.55 -21.93
CA SER A 227 1.39 -14.27 -22.84
C SER A 227 0.68 -15.47 -22.20
N LEU A 228 1.12 -15.94 -21.04
CA LEU A 228 0.50 -17.07 -20.33
C LEU A 228 -0.64 -16.63 -19.40
N PHE A 229 -0.70 -15.33 -19.09
CA PHE A 229 -1.59 -14.79 -18.07
C PHE A 229 -2.45 -13.69 -18.67
N SER A 230 -3.71 -13.65 -18.25
CA SER A 230 -4.59 -12.53 -18.52
C SER A 230 -5.04 -11.91 -17.20
N PHE A 231 -4.96 -10.58 -17.14
CA PHE A 231 -5.35 -9.75 -16.01
C PHE A 231 -6.46 -8.79 -16.49
N PRO A 232 -7.73 -9.24 -16.52
CA PRO A 232 -8.78 -8.55 -17.28
C PRO A 232 -9.08 -7.12 -16.81
N ARG A 233 -8.86 -6.84 -15.53
CA ARG A 233 -9.24 -5.58 -14.88
C ARG A 233 -8.05 -4.76 -14.41
N PHE A 234 -6.84 -5.12 -14.81
CA PHE A 234 -5.64 -4.61 -14.15
C PHE A 234 -4.37 -4.67 -15.01
N ASP A 235 -3.52 -3.64 -14.88
CA ASP A 235 -2.20 -3.57 -15.52
C ASP A 235 -1.11 -4.20 -14.64
N PHE A 236 -0.74 -5.45 -14.98
CA PHE A 236 0.25 -6.25 -14.23
C PHE A 236 1.57 -5.53 -13.95
N ALA A 237 2.00 -4.62 -14.84
CA ALA A 237 3.25 -3.89 -14.68
C ALA A 237 3.24 -2.99 -13.42
N LEU A 238 2.07 -2.58 -12.95
CA LEU A 238 1.94 -1.70 -11.78
C LEU A 238 2.31 -2.39 -10.46
N LEU A 239 2.17 -3.71 -10.37
CA LEU A 239 2.46 -4.44 -9.13
C LEU A 239 3.94 -4.48 -8.79
N ASN A 240 4.83 -4.30 -9.78
CA ASN A 240 6.27 -4.33 -9.50
C ASN A 240 6.63 -3.25 -8.48
N SER A 241 6.11 -2.05 -8.71
CA SER A 241 6.37 -0.89 -7.86
C SER A 241 5.82 -1.11 -6.44
N VAL A 242 4.62 -1.66 -6.33
CA VAL A 242 3.99 -1.98 -5.04
C VAL A 242 4.77 -3.07 -4.30
N TYR A 243 5.11 -4.16 -4.98
CA TYR A 243 5.83 -5.29 -4.40
C TYR A 243 7.20 -4.87 -3.84
N ASP A 244 7.97 -4.11 -4.64
CA ASP A 244 9.27 -3.58 -4.25
C ASP A 244 9.17 -2.59 -3.08
N TRP A 245 8.16 -1.73 -3.09
CA TRP A 245 7.89 -0.79 -2.00
C TRP A 245 7.54 -1.52 -0.71
N CYS A 246 6.67 -2.53 -0.75
CA CYS A 246 6.37 -3.32 0.44
C CYS A 246 7.63 -3.99 1.00
N SER A 247 8.49 -4.55 0.12
CA SER A 247 9.78 -5.11 0.53
C SER A 247 10.66 -4.08 1.24
N THR A 248 10.73 -2.86 0.70
CA THR A 248 11.51 -1.74 1.27
C THR A 248 10.97 -1.33 2.65
N VAL A 249 9.65 -1.15 2.78
CA VAL A 249 8.97 -0.81 4.04
C VAL A 249 9.29 -1.84 5.12
N VAL A 250 9.16 -3.13 4.80
CA VAL A 250 9.39 -4.24 5.73
C VAL A 250 10.86 -4.31 6.16
N HIS A 251 11.79 -4.25 5.21
CA HIS A 251 13.22 -4.40 5.52
C HIS A 251 13.82 -3.18 6.24
N ARG A 252 13.30 -1.97 5.99
CA ARG A 252 13.77 -0.75 6.64
C ARG A 252 12.97 -0.37 7.88
N ALA A 253 11.86 -1.06 8.18
CA ALA A 253 10.92 -0.70 9.23
C ALA A 253 10.51 0.79 9.16
N TYR A 254 10.23 1.25 7.94
CA TYR A 254 9.87 2.62 7.64
C TYR A 254 8.36 2.76 7.53
N GLN A 255 7.78 3.73 8.24
CA GLN A 255 6.38 4.08 8.15
C GLN A 255 6.07 4.68 6.78
N PRO A 256 5.22 4.06 5.96
CA PRO A 256 4.84 4.65 4.67
C PRO A 256 4.08 5.97 4.84
N PHE A 257 3.94 6.74 3.76
CA PHE A 257 2.97 7.83 3.75
C PHE A 257 1.55 7.27 3.83
N MET A 258 0.66 7.99 4.51
CA MET A 258 -0.68 7.53 4.85
C MET A 258 -1.49 7.05 3.62
N TRP A 259 -1.33 7.73 2.49
CA TRP A 259 -2.02 7.38 1.24
C TRP A 259 -1.35 6.24 0.45
N GLN A 260 -0.07 5.92 0.69
CA GLN A 260 0.65 4.91 -0.10
C GLN A 260 0.03 3.52 0.09
N LEU A 261 -0.37 3.16 1.31
CA LEU A 261 -1.01 1.87 1.58
C LEU A 261 -2.38 1.78 0.90
N ASN A 262 -3.21 2.82 1.00
CA ASN A 262 -4.50 2.87 0.33
C ASN A 262 -4.34 2.80 -1.20
N TYR A 263 -3.33 3.49 -1.74
CA TYR A 263 -3.03 3.41 -3.16
C TYR A 263 -2.54 2.03 -3.59
N ALA A 264 -1.70 1.40 -2.77
CA ALA A 264 -1.21 0.05 -3.03
C ALA A 264 -2.37 -0.96 -3.05
N HIS A 265 -3.35 -0.83 -2.14
CA HIS A 265 -4.57 -1.63 -2.15
C HIS A 265 -5.38 -1.40 -3.42
N GLU A 266 -5.68 -0.16 -3.79
CA GLU A 266 -6.42 0.17 -5.02
C GLU A 266 -5.76 -0.44 -6.27
N LEU A 267 -4.42 -0.38 -6.35
CA LEU A 267 -3.69 -0.99 -7.46
C LEU A 267 -3.70 -2.53 -7.41
N CYS A 268 -3.80 -3.14 -6.23
CA CYS A 268 -3.85 -4.59 -6.09
C CYS A 268 -5.28 -5.15 -6.21
N ASP A 269 -6.33 -4.33 -6.07
CA ASP A 269 -7.71 -4.80 -6.01
C ASP A 269 -8.06 -5.66 -7.22
N GLY A 270 -7.62 -5.28 -8.43
CA GLY A 270 -7.95 -6.04 -9.64
C GLY A 270 -7.48 -7.51 -9.66
N ILE A 271 -6.48 -7.90 -8.87
CA ILE A 271 -6.03 -9.31 -8.75
C ILE A 271 -6.64 -10.05 -7.55
N PHE A 272 -7.24 -9.33 -6.60
CA PHE A 272 -7.88 -9.90 -5.41
C PHE A 272 -9.41 -9.79 -5.42
N ASP A 273 -9.98 -9.00 -6.33
CA ASP A 273 -11.42 -8.81 -6.50
C ASP A 273 -12.06 -9.92 -7.34
N TRP A 274 -13.39 -9.94 -7.34
CA TRP A 274 -14.22 -10.84 -8.11
C TRP A 274 -14.02 -10.63 -9.62
N GLY A 275 -13.55 -11.65 -10.33
CA GLY A 275 -13.49 -11.66 -11.78
C GLY A 275 -14.39 -12.71 -12.39
N GLU A 276 -14.54 -12.64 -13.71
CA GLU A 276 -15.36 -13.59 -14.47
C GLU A 276 -14.58 -14.88 -14.75
N MET A 277 -15.23 -16.02 -14.54
CA MET A 277 -14.72 -17.33 -14.95
C MET A 277 -14.82 -17.50 -16.47
N ALA A 278 -13.94 -18.32 -17.05
CA ALA A 278 -14.05 -18.78 -18.42
C ALA A 278 -15.43 -19.42 -18.68
N GLY A 279 -16.00 -19.15 -19.86
CA GLY A 279 -17.29 -19.72 -20.26
C GLY A 279 -18.54 -19.11 -19.59
N GLY A 280 -18.42 -17.99 -18.87
CA GLY A 280 -19.57 -17.29 -18.29
C GLY A 280 -20.16 -17.97 -17.03
N ALA A 281 -19.41 -18.88 -16.40
CA ALA A 281 -19.84 -19.69 -15.27
C ALA A 281 -20.00 -18.94 -13.92
N GLY A 282 -20.04 -17.61 -13.94
CA GLY A 282 -20.19 -16.75 -12.76
C GLY A 282 -18.92 -15.97 -12.38
N HIS A 283 -19.03 -15.20 -11.29
CA HIS A 283 -17.94 -14.40 -10.73
C HIS A 283 -17.28 -15.11 -9.56
N THR A 284 -15.95 -15.09 -9.49
CA THR A 284 -15.15 -15.66 -8.38
C THR A 284 -13.94 -14.79 -8.07
N TRP A 285 -13.42 -14.83 -6.84
CA TRP A 285 -12.15 -14.20 -6.45
C TRP A 285 -10.93 -14.78 -7.21
N VAL A 286 -11.10 -15.95 -7.84
CA VAL A 286 -10.11 -16.57 -8.72
C VAL A 286 -10.10 -15.94 -10.12
N GLY A 287 -11.22 -15.38 -10.57
CA GLY A 287 -11.36 -14.79 -11.91
C GLY A 287 -10.61 -13.47 -12.13
N GLY A 288 -9.99 -12.89 -11.09
CA GLY A 288 -9.12 -11.71 -11.23
C GLY A 288 -7.84 -12.00 -12.02
N VAL A 289 -7.47 -13.28 -12.15
CA VAL A 289 -6.34 -13.73 -12.97
C VAL A 289 -6.73 -14.98 -13.74
N ARG A 290 -6.32 -15.06 -15.02
CA ARG A 290 -6.54 -16.25 -15.85
C ARG A 290 -5.23 -16.81 -16.38
N VAL A 291 -5.05 -18.12 -16.26
CA VAL A 291 -3.99 -18.88 -16.93
C VAL A 291 -4.54 -19.35 -18.27
N LEU A 292 -3.98 -18.82 -19.37
CA LEU A 292 -4.51 -19.05 -20.72
C LEU A 292 -4.20 -20.45 -21.24
N ASP A 293 -3.01 -20.97 -20.91
CA ASP A 293 -2.57 -22.32 -21.24
C ASP A 293 -1.84 -22.91 -20.03
N ILE A 294 -2.52 -23.78 -19.29
CA ILE A 294 -1.98 -24.37 -18.06
C ILE A 294 -0.79 -25.30 -18.32
N ASP A 295 -0.78 -26.01 -19.44
CA ASP A 295 0.27 -26.99 -19.75
C ASP A 295 1.52 -26.28 -20.25
N GLU A 296 1.38 -25.29 -21.12
CA GLU A 296 2.50 -24.43 -21.54
C GLU A 296 3.08 -23.68 -20.33
N MET A 297 2.22 -23.13 -19.46
CA MET A 297 2.64 -22.42 -18.26
C MET A 297 3.45 -23.32 -17.33
N ARG A 298 2.97 -24.53 -17.04
CA ARG A 298 3.68 -25.51 -16.20
C ARG A 298 5.04 -25.87 -16.78
N GLN A 299 5.11 -26.13 -18.09
CA GLN A 299 6.38 -26.45 -18.76
C GLN A 299 7.38 -25.29 -18.70
N LYS A 300 6.92 -24.06 -18.98
CA LYS A 300 7.77 -22.86 -18.88
C LYS A 300 8.22 -22.59 -17.45
N PHE A 301 7.36 -22.82 -16.47
CA PHE A 301 7.70 -22.63 -15.06
C PHE A 301 8.77 -23.63 -14.58
N ILE A 302 8.67 -24.90 -14.98
CA ILE A 302 9.71 -25.90 -14.70
C ILE A 302 11.05 -25.49 -15.30
N LYS A 303 11.07 -25.04 -16.56
CA LYS A 303 12.29 -24.55 -17.20
C LYS A 303 12.87 -23.33 -16.47
N TYR A 304 12.02 -22.39 -16.07
CA TYR A 304 12.41 -21.21 -15.31
C TYR A 304 13.05 -21.58 -13.96
N PHE A 305 12.46 -22.55 -13.25
CA PHE A 305 13.01 -23.10 -12.01
C PHE A 305 14.39 -23.74 -12.18
N TYR A 306 14.56 -24.63 -13.18
CA TYR A 306 15.85 -25.27 -13.40
C TYR A 306 16.93 -24.27 -13.85
N LYS A 307 16.59 -23.25 -14.63
CA LYS A 307 17.52 -22.16 -15.00
C LYS A 307 18.04 -21.41 -13.76
N GLU A 308 17.16 -21.14 -12.80
CA GLU A 308 17.55 -20.52 -11.52
C GLU A 308 18.40 -21.47 -10.65
N GLU A 309 18.09 -22.75 -10.56
CA GLU A 309 18.88 -23.72 -9.78
C GLU A 309 20.26 -24.01 -10.38
N GLU A 310 20.38 -24.02 -11.71
CA GLU A 310 21.66 -24.12 -12.41
C GLU A 310 22.60 -22.97 -12.04
N SER A 311 22.06 -21.74 -11.93
CA SER A 311 22.83 -20.58 -11.50
C SER A 311 23.42 -20.72 -10.08
N LYS A 312 22.77 -21.53 -9.22
CA LYS A 312 23.22 -21.83 -7.85
C LYS A 312 24.22 -23.00 -7.79
N LYS A 313 24.60 -23.60 -8.92
CA LYS A 313 25.45 -24.80 -9.02
C LYS A 313 24.92 -25.99 -8.20
N SER A 314 23.61 -26.03 -7.94
CA SER A 314 22.92 -27.11 -7.23
C SER A 314 22.67 -28.27 -8.20
N LYS A 315 23.21 -29.46 -7.92
CA LYS A 315 22.93 -30.70 -8.69
C LYS A 315 21.78 -31.51 -8.07
N SER A 316 20.79 -30.83 -7.52
CA SER A 316 19.66 -31.49 -6.86
C SER A 316 18.68 -32.01 -7.91
N ILE A 317 18.20 -33.24 -7.73
CA ILE A 317 17.08 -33.78 -8.50
C ILE A 317 15.79 -33.32 -7.80
N TRP A 318 14.90 -32.69 -8.55
CA TRP A 318 13.65 -32.15 -8.03
C TRP A 318 12.45 -32.94 -8.54
N LEU A 319 11.64 -33.43 -7.59
CA LEU A 319 10.32 -33.98 -7.85
C LEU A 319 9.35 -32.83 -8.12
N VAL A 320 8.58 -32.91 -9.21
CA VAL A 320 7.58 -31.91 -9.57
C VAL A 320 6.18 -32.43 -9.24
N LYS A 321 5.42 -31.65 -8.48
CA LYS A 321 4.01 -31.91 -8.18
C LYS A 321 3.14 -30.82 -8.79
N PHE A 322 2.15 -31.23 -9.56
CA PHE A 322 1.15 -30.33 -10.12
C PHE A 322 -0.07 -30.26 -9.21
N GLN A 323 -0.53 -29.05 -8.97
CA GLN A 323 -1.79 -28.73 -8.30
C GLN A 323 -2.66 -27.91 -9.26
N SER A 324 -3.97 -27.92 -9.03
CA SER A 324 -4.85 -26.96 -9.69
C SER A 324 -4.52 -25.55 -9.17
N PRO A 325 -4.41 -24.54 -10.05
CA PRO A 325 -4.27 -23.16 -9.61
C PRO A 325 -5.40 -22.79 -8.63
N GLU A 326 -5.05 -22.44 -7.40
CA GLU A 326 -6.04 -22.02 -6.39
C GLU A 326 -6.38 -20.54 -6.52
N ALA A 327 -5.54 -19.76 -7.19
CA ALA A 327 -5.64 -18.29 -7.26
C ALA A 327 -5.76 -17.73 -8.68
N ALA A 328 -6.01 -18.59 -9.68
CA ALA A 328 -6.41 -18.18 -11.00
C ALA A 328 -7.47 -19.12 -11.58
N ASP A 329 -8.32 -18.56 -12.45
CA ASP A 329 -9.08 -19.34 -13.42
C ASP A 329 -8.14 -19.89 -14.50
N TYR A 330 -8.48 -21.00 -15.15
CA TYR A 330 -7.60 -21.63 -16.13
C TYR A 330 -8.38 -22.39 -17.21
N SER A 331 -7.84 -22.37 -18.43
CA SER A 331 -8.27 -23.23 -19.53
C SER A 331 -7.30 -24.39 -19.74
N THR A 332 -7.84 -25.56 -20.02
CA THR A 332 -7.11 -26.67 -20.62
C THR A 332 -7.30 -26.59 -22.13
N SER A 333 -6.20 -26.52 -22.87
CA SER A 333 -6.20 -26.53 -24.35
C SER A 333 -6.76 -27.82 -24.93
#